data_AF-A0A1S3N818-F1
#
_entry.id   AF-A0A1S3N818-F1
#
_cell.length_a   1.000
_cell.length_b   1.000
_cell.length_c   1.000
_cell.angle_alpha   90.00
_cell.angle_beta   90.00
_cell.angle_gamma   90.00
#
_symmetry.space_group_name_H-M   'P 1'
#
loop_
_entity.id
_entity.type
_entity.pdbx_description
1 polymer ?
#
loop_
_entity_poly.entity_id
_entity_poly.type
_entity_poly.pdbx_seq_one_letter_code
_entity_poly.pdbx_strand_id
1 'polypeptide(L)'
;MEEAFTTTVSPSASPALVFVHSSRRFTDPCQVNPCKNGGICTLVPHRRSFECSCPESFTGRHCDQRKCYETIHLRYYDVGKSWGRIYLRNVERCTCVDGEISCERVRYTVCSENPCENDGTCRLITATREEVCACRPGYSGPYCSIAPEVECYDNKGTDYRGVVGTTVSGARFLPWRASPSGAWEKSPTAASLRRVVPLPQLPSPPKVLPDTNQTNHTKPDKKPVCGKRNNKRIPVARGRILGGSSALPGTHPWMAALYIGDDVFCAGTLVSSCWVVSAAHCFFRSPLVSKIRVILGQHKFNVTTPDTKTFGVEKYIFPERFSVFNPTLHDIVLVKLKKQDGRCVKKSPFIRPICLPDKDMTFPDQYCCQITGWGHMHEKANKYTNLQEAGVRIVPFERCILPEVYGNHVTSNMVCAGTNRCVDACQGDSGGPLACVKDDVSFLYGIISWGDGCGKTGKPGVYTKVVNYVNWINTIIKRKPKSK
;
A
#
# COMPACT_ATOMS: atom_id res chain seq x y z
N MET A 1 -75.70 3.41 -72.31
CA MET A 1 -75.88 4.70 -71.60
C MET A 1 -74.97 4.61 -70.39
N GLU A 2 -73.89 5.37 -70.25
CA GLU A 2 -73.38 6.55 -70.94
C GLU A 2 -71.88 6.65 -70.60
N GLU A 3 -71.08 7.18 -71.52
CA GLU A 3 -69.64 7.49 -71.31
C GLU A 3 -69.45 8.78 -70.52
N ALA A 4 -68.30 8.93 -69.84
CA ALA A 4 -67.69 10.25 -69.62
C ALA A 4 -66.16 10.17 -69.49
N PHE A 5 -65.51 11.08 -70.23
CA PHE A 5 -64.09 11.28 -70.50
C PHE A 5 -63.19 11.55 -69.27
N THR A 6 -61.92 11.14 -69.35
CA THR A 6 -60.83 11.82 -68.63
C THR A 6 -59.53 11.74 -69.45
N THR A 7 -58.91 12.89 -69.74
CA THR A 7 -57.59 12.95 -70.38
C THR A 7 -56.78 14.16 -69.91
N THR A 8 -55.46 14.00 -70.03
CA THR A 8 -54.34 14.97 -70.01
C THR A 8 -53.59 15.12 -68.68
N VAL A 9 -52.24 15.17 -68.60
CA VAL A 9 -51.11 15.08 -69.55
C VAL A 9 -49.82 14.79 -68.71
N SER A 10 -48.83 14.12 -69.32
CA SER A 10 -47.50 13.75 -68.81
C SER A 10 -46.56 14.92 -68.43
N PRO A 11 -45.41 14.63 -67.79
CA PRO A 11 -44.18 15.36 -68.16
C PRO A 11 -42.95 14.47 -68.39
N SER A 12 -42.09 14.95 -69.29
CA SER A 12 -40.85 14.37 -69.80
C SER A 12 -39.59 15.09 -69.26
N ALA A 13 -38.51 14.31 -69.14
CA ALA A 13 -37.08 14.58 -69.35
C ALA A 13 -36.34 15.86 -68.83
N SER A 14 -35.12 15.59 -68.34
CA SER A 14 -34.10 16.40 -67.65
C SER A 14 -33.55 17.66 -68.36
N PRO A 15 -32.77 18.48 -67.62
CA PRO A 15 -31.45 18.90 -68.12
C PRO A 15 -30.33 18.88 -67.04
N ALA A 16 -29.13 19.27 -67.46
CA ALA A 16 -27.81 18.82 -67.03
C ALA A 16 -27.13 19.59 -65.87
N LEU A 17 -26.11 18.92 -65.31
CA LEU A 17 -24.84 19.40 -64.75
C LEU A 17 -24.83 20.67 -63.88
N VAL A 18 -24.81 20.46 -62.56
CA VAL A 18 -24.23 21.40 -61.60
C VAL A 18 -22.82 20.93 -61.26
N PHE A 19 -21.81 21.71 -61.68
CA PHE A 19 -20.44 21.58 -61.19
C PHE A 19 -20.40 22.01 -59.72
N VAL A 20 -20.41 21.04 -58.80
CA VAL A 20 -20.06 21.28 -57.40
C VAL A 20 -18.56 21.10 -57.27
N HIS A 21 -17.86 22.16 -56.84
CA HIS A 21 -16.43 22.17 -56.58
C HIS A 21 -15.96 20.89 -55.85
N SER A 22 -14.87 20.32 -56.37
CA SER A 22 -14.10 19.24 -55.76
C SER A 22 -13.62 19.66 -54.37
N SER A 23 -14.45 19.45 -53.36
CA SER A 23 -14.00 19.41 -51.99
C SER A 23 -13.37 18.03 -51.82
N ARG A 24 -12.04 17.97 -51.89
CA ARG A 24 -11.25 16.77 -51.59
C ARG A 24 -11.83 16.13 -50.33
N ARG A 25 -12.48 14.96 -50.46
CA ARG A 25 -12.88 14.15 -49.31
C ARG A 25 -11.61 13.85 -48.52
N PHE A 26 -11.45 14.55 -47.40
CA PHE A 26 -10.36 14.31 -46.47
C PHE A 26 -10.73 13.07 -45.67
N THR A 27 -10.06 11.95 -45.95
CA THR A 27 -10.17 10.73 -45.16
C THR A 27 -9.36 10.92 -43.88
N ASP A 28 -10.03 10.94 -42.73
CA ASP A 28 -9.39 10.98 -41.42
C ASP A 28 -8.42 9.77 -41.27
N PRO A 29 -7.10 10.00 -41.13
CA PRO A 29 -6.12 8.93 -40.98
C PRO A 29 -6.31 8.05 -39.72
N CYS A 30 -7.07 8.51 -38.73
CA CYS A 30 -7.42 7.77 -37.52
C CYS A 30 -8.79 7.07 -37.63
N GLN A 31 -9.52 7.20 -38.75
CA GLN A 31 -10.83 6.57 -38.96
C GLN A 31 -10.74 5.04 -38.82
N VAL A 32 -9.65 4.45 -39.30
CA VAL A 32 -9.22 3.10 -38.95
C VAL A 32 -7.92 3.25 -38.18
N ASN A 33 -7.90 2.86 -36.90
CA ASN A 33 -6.73 3.09 -36.04
C ASN A 33 -5.46 2.43 -36.66
N PRO A 34 -4.50 3.22 -37.16
CA PRO A 34 -3.28 2.71 -37.77
C PRO A 34 -2.24 2.26 -36.74
N CYS A 35 -2.43 2.62 -35.46
CA CYS A 35 -1.53 2.25 -34.37
C CYS A 35 -1.78 0.79 -33.96
N LYS A 36 -0.71 0.01 -33.88
CA LYS A 36 -0.72 -1.40 -33.48
C LYS A 36 -0.68 -1.55 -31.95
N ASN A 37 -0.91 -2.77 -31.49
CA ASN A 37 -0.70 -3.19 -30.10
C ASN A 37 -1.40 -2.31 -29.04
N GLY A 38 -2.60 -1.79 -29.35
CA GLY A 38 -3.38 -0.95 -28.44
C GLY A 38 -2.92 0.51 -28.36
N GLY A 39 -2.12 0.98 -29.33
CA GLY A 39 -1.78 2.40 -29.46
C GLY A 39 -2.98 3.29 -29.78
N ILE A 40 -2.96 4.51 -29.27
CA ILE A 40 -4.02 5.51 -29.48
C ILE A 40 -3.61 6.44 -30.63
N CYS A 41 -4.44 6.52 -31.65
CA CYS A 41 -4.25 7.44 -32.78
C CYS A 41 -4.74 8.83 -32.42
N THR A 42 -3.91 9.84 -32.67
CA THR A 42 -4.26 11.26 -32.51
C THR A 42 -3.93 12.02 -33.78
N LEU A 43 -4.84 12.89 -34.22
CA LEU A 43 -4.60 13.76 -35.37
C LEU A 43 -3.69 14.92 -34.97
N VAL A 44 -2.67 15.19 -35.78
CA VAL A 44 -1.78 16.33 -35.57
C VAL A 44 -2.44 17.58 -36.16
N PRO A 45 -2.72 18.64 -35.36
CA PRO A 45 -3.31 19.86 -35.90
C PRO A 45 -2.43 20.48 -36.99
N HIS A 46 -3.05 20.99 -38.06
CA HIS A 46 -2.38 21.67 -39.19
C HIS A 46 -1.40 20.85 -40.03
N ARG A 47 -1.18 19.57 -39.69
CA ARG A 47 -0.44 18.62 -40.52
C ARG A 47 -1.39 17.48 -40.85
N ARG A 48 -1.53 17.13 -42.13
CA ARG A 48 -2.41 16.03 -42.59
C ARG A 48 -1.83 14.66 -42.20
N SER A 49 -1.61 14.44 -40.90
CA SER A 49 -0.85 13.32 -40.34
C SER A 49 -1.40 12.93 -38.98
N PHE A 50 -1.12 11.71 -38.57
CA PHE A 50 -1.44 11.18 -37.25
C PHE A 50 -0.18 10.89 -36.45
N GLU A 51 -0.33 10.86 -35.13
CA GLU A 51 0.68 10.43 -34.16
C GLU A 51 0.10 9.32 -33.28
N CYS A 52 0.90 8.27 -33.07
CA CYS A 52 0.53 7.14 -32.22
C CYS A 52 1.11 7.30 -30.82
N SER A 53 0.23 7.30 -29.83
CA SER A 53 0.64 7.17 -28.42
C SER A 53 0.72 5.69 -28.05
N CYS A 54 1.93 5.18 -27.85
CA CYS A 54 2.17 3.76 -27.61
C CYS A 54 2.06 3.34 -26.14
N PRO A 55 1.55 2.13 -25.85
CA PRO A 55 1.64 1.54 -24.52
C PRO A 55 3.10 1.33 -24.07
N GLU A 56 3.34 1.22 -22.76
CA GLU A 56 4.69 1.23 -22.18
C GLU A 56 5.64 0.15 -22.74
N SER A 57 5.09 -0.99 -23.15
CA SER A 57 5.83 -2.12 -23.73
C SER A 57 6.13 -1.99 -25.24
N PHE A 58 5.63 -0.96 -25.91
CA PHE A 58 5.75 -0.77 -27.36
C PHE A 58 6.27 0.61 -27.76
N THR A 59 6.98 0.68 -28.87
CA THR A 59 7.59 1.89 -29.45
C THR A 59 7.47 1.87 -30.97
N GLY A 60 8.05 2.87 -31.62
CA GLY A 60 7.97 3.02 -33.08
C GLY A 60 6.78 3.87 -33.51
N ARG A 61 6.79 4.27 -34.80
CA ARG A 61 5.80 5.19 -35.36
C ARG A 61 4.37 4.65 -35.30
N HIS A 62 4.23 3.32 -35.34
CA HIS A 62 2.94 2.65 -35.30
C HIS A 62 2.80 1.73 -34.09
N CYS A 63 3.62 1.88 -33.06
CA CYS A 63 3.63 1.00 -31.88
C CYS A 63 3.86 -0.49 -32.23
N ASP A 64 4.56 -0.72 -33.32
CA ASP A 64 4.87 -2.01 -33.92
C ASP A 64 6.12 -2.67 -33.33
N GLN A 65 6.99 -1.88 -32.69
CA GLN A 65 8.23 -2.36 -32.11
C GLN A 65 8.07 -2.66 -30.62
N ARG A 66 8.49 -3.85 -30.19
CA ARG A 66 8.44 -4.24 -28.78
C ARG A 66 9.67 -3.71 -28.03
N LYS A 67 9.45 -3.07 -26.89
CA LYS A 67 10.52 -2.64 -25.97
C LYS A 67 10.99 -3.81 -25.10
N CYS A 68 12.24 -3.76 -24.65
CA CYS A 68 12.80 -4.74 -23.75
C CYS A 68 12.61 -4.33 -22.29
N TYR A 69 12.08 -5.21 -21.43
CA TYR A 69 11.94 -4.94 -20.00
C TYR A 69 13.15 -5.47 -19.22
N GLU A 70 13.93 -4.59 -18.61
CA GLU A 70 15.05 -4.97 -17.74
C GLU A 70 14.56 -5.10 -16.29
N THR A 71 14.71 -6.29 -15.74
CA THR A 71 14.18 -6.67 -14.43
C THR A 71 14.98 -6.07 -13.28
N ILE A 72 16.28 -5.83 -13.45
CA ILE A 72 17.13 -5.22 -12.41
C ILE A 72 16.86 -3.71 -12.33
N HIS A 73 16.62 -3.07 -13.47
CA HIS A 73 16.36 -1.64 -13.56
C HIS A 73 14.88 -1.27 -13.45
N LEU A 74 13.99 -2.26 -13.54
CA LEU A 74 12.53 -2.11 -13.52
C LEU A 74 12.05 -1.07 -14.55
N ARG A 75 12.61 -1.12 -15.76
CA ARG A 75 12.27 -0.18 -16.85
C ARG A 75 12.34 -0.82 -18.22
N TYR A 76 11.56 -0.25 -19.13
CA TYR A 76 11.61 -0.58 -20.55
C TYR A 76 12.71 0.20 -21.27
N TYR A 77 13.37 -0.47 -22.21
CA TYR A 77 14.35 0.07 -23.14
C TYR A 77 13.83 -0.01 -24.57
N ASP A 78 13.95 1.09 -25.31
CA ASP A 78 13.62 1.13 -26.73
C ASP A 78 14.56 0.24 -27.55
N VAL A 79 14.07 -0.24 -28.70
CA VAL A 79 14.87 -1.02 -29.65
C VAL A 79 16.11 -0.21 -30.07
N GLY A 80 17.26 -0.88 -30.10
CA GLY A 80 18.57 -0.28 -30.39
C GLY A 80 19.24 0.44 -29.22
N LYS A 81 18.58 0.56 -28.05
CA LYS A 81 19.24 1.10 -26.85
C LYS A 81 20.08 0.04 -26.15
N SER A 82 21.27 0.46 -25.73
CA SER A 82 22.17 -0.35 -24.89
C SER A 82 22.23 0.16 -23.46
N TRP A 83 22.51 -0.74 -22.51
CA TRP A 83 22.75 -0.43 -21.10
C TRP A 83 23.69 -1.43 -20.46
N GLY A 84 24.43 -1.00 -19.44
CA GLY A 84 25.19 -1.88 -18.57
C GLY A 84 24.31 -2.48 -17.46
N ARG A 85 24.61 -3.72 -17.04
CA ARG A 85 24.03 -4.34 -15.84
C ARG A 85 25.04 -5.26 -15.14
N ILE A 86 24.77 -5.61 -13.89
CA ILE A 86 25.53 -6.64 -13.16
C ILE A 86 24.62 -7.83 -12.90
N TYR A 87 24.91 -8.96 -13.55
CA TYR A 87 24.14 -10.19 -13.43
C TYR A 87 25.05 -11.37 -13.06
N LEU A 88 24.68 -12.12 -12.01
CA LEU A 88 25.46 -13.26 -11.50
C LEU A 88 26.97 -12.96 -11.34
N ARG A 89 27.30 -11.77 -10.82
CA ARG A 89 28.67 -11.24 -10.62
C ARG A 89 29.45 -10.84 -11.89
N ASN A 90 28.85 -10.93 -13.08
CA ASN A 90 29.45 -10.42 -14.32
C ASN A 90 28.92 -9.02 -14.63
N VAL A 91 29.79 -8.15 -15.17
CA VAL A 91 29.38 -6.89 -15.78
C VAL A 91 29.08 -7.17 -17.25
N GLU A 92 27.84 -6.91 -17.64
CA GLU A 92 27.33 -7.15 -18.99
C GLU A 92 26.91 -5.84 -19.63
N ARG A 93 27.13 -5.72 -20.95
CA ARG A 93 26.50 -4.70 -21.78
C ARG A 93 25.38 -5.37 -22.57
N CYS A 94 24.16 -4.88 -22.37
CA CYS A 94 22.95 -5.40 -22.99
C CYS A 94 22.44 -4.42 -24.03
N THR A 95 21.81 -4.92 -25.08
CA THR A 95 21.15 -4.14 -26.12
C THR A 95 19.78 -4.75 -26.41
N CYS A 96 18.77 -3.89 -26.59
CA CYS A 96 17.45 -4.33 -27.01
C CYS A 96 17.42 -4.55 -28.52
N VAL A 97 17.28 -5.80 -28.96
CA VAL A 97 17.21 -6.19 -30.37
C VAL A 97 15.83 -6.80 -30.59
N ASP A 98 14.97 -6.10 -31.33
CA ASP A 98 13.60 -6.54 -31.66
C ASP A 98 12.75 -7.03 -30.48
N GLY A 99 12.93 -6.41 -29.31
CA GLY A 99 12.19 -6.76 -28.08
C GLY A 99 12.82 -7.89 -27.26
N GLU A 100 13.96 -8.42 -27.71
CA GLU A 100 14.79 -9.36 -26.96
C GLU A 100 16.06 -8.70 -26.43
N ILE A 101 16.47 -9.13 -25.23
CA ILE A 101 17.66 -8.59 -24.56
C ILE A 101 18.86 -9.44 -24.96
N SER A 102 19.77 -8.87 -25.75
CA SER A 102 21.05 -9.49 -26.09
C SER A 102 22.17 -8.87 -25.25
N CYS A 103 22.96 -9.68 -24.54
CA CYS A 103 23.99 -9.20 -23.62
C CYS A 103 25.34 -9.87 -23.86
N GLU A 104 26.41 -9.09 -23.70
CA GLU A 104 27.79 -9.56 -23.77
C GLU A 104 28.56 -9.17 -22.50
N ARG A 105 29.52 -10.01 -22.08
CA ARG A 105 30.39 -9.69 -20.95
C ARG A 105 31.43 -8.67 -21.38
N VAL A 106 31.65 -7.66 -20.54
CA VAL A 106 32.57 -6.56 -20.83
C VAL A 106 33.62 -6.39 -19.75
N ARG A 107 34.77 -5.81 -20.13
CA ARG A 107 35.81 -5.43 -19.18
C ARG A 107 35.38 -4.18 -18.40
N TYR A 108 35.74 -4.14 -17.13
CA TYR A 108 35.34 -3.07 -16.22
C TYR A 108 36.43 -2.74 -15.20
N THR A 109 36.35 -1.53 -14.64
CA THR A 109 37.15 -1.08 -13.49
C THR A 109 36.22 -0.58 -12.37
N VAL A 110 36.81 -0.15 -11.25
CA VAL A 110 36.07 0.57 -10.19
C VAL A 110 35.85 2.02 -10.64
N CYS A 111 34.68 2.58 -10.34
CA CYS A 111 34.38 3.98 -10.63
C CYS A 111 35.21 4.91 -9.71
N SER A 112 35.59 6.09 -10.21
CA SER A 112 36.32 7.09 -9.42
C SER A 112 35.46 7.72 -8.33
N GLU A 113 34.18 7.96 -8.65
CA GLU A 113 33.13 8.35 -7.71
C GLU A 113 32.01 7.30 -7.75
N ASN A 114 31.29 7.12 -6.65
CA ASN A 114 30.22 6.13 -6.57
C ASN A 114 28.84 6.82 -6.73
N PRO A 115 28.23 6.82 -7.93
CA PRO A 115 26.91 7.39 -8.17
C PRO A 115 25.76 6.50 -7.66
N CYS A 116 26.07 5.31 -7.15
CA CYS A 116 25.06 4.35 -6.72
C CYS A 116 24.52 4.71 -5.33
N GLU A 117 23.22 4.90 -5.23
CA GLU A 117 22.54 5.19 -3.97
C GLU A 117 22.43 3.93 -3.08
N ASN A 118 22.05 4.13 -1.81
CA ASN A 118 21.74 3.05 -0.85
C ASN A 118 22.88 2.02 -0.68
N ASP A 119 24.12 2.51 -0.59
CA ASP A 119 25.34 1.71 -0.50
C ASP A 119 25.54 0.71 -1.66
N GLY A 120 25.05 1.06 -2.86
CA GLY A 120 25.35 0.31 -4.08
C GLY A 120 26.83 0.37 -4.45
N THR A 121 27.32 -0.61 -5.20
CA THR A 121 28.70 -0.65 -5.68
C THR A 121 28.77 -0.29 -7.16
N CYS A 122 29.61 0.67 -7.54
CA CYS A 122 29.78 1.10 -8.93
C CYS A 122 30.90 0.34 -9.66
N ARG A 123 30.63 -0.07 -10.90
CA ARG A 123 31.61 -0.58 -11.87
C ARG A 123 31.56 0.26 -13.15
N LEU A 124 32.72 0.59 -13.72
CA LEU A 124 32.85 1.39 -14.93
C LEU A 124 33.23 0.48 -16.11
N ILE A 125 32.39 0.42 -17.14
CA ILE A 125 32.71 -0.31 -18.38
C ILE A 125 33.82 0.44 -19.11
N THR A 126 34.97 -0.19 -19.32
CA THR A 126 36.16 0.51 -19.84
C THR A 126 36.00 0.98 -21.28
N ALA A 127 35.29 0.22 -22.11
CA ALA A 127 35.10 0.52 -23.53
C ALA A 127 34.20 1.74 -23.78
N THR A 128 33.20 1.96 -22.93
CA THR A 128 32.15 2.96 -23.16
C THR A 128 32.07 4.04 -22.10
N ARG A 129 32.88 3.94 -21.04
CA ARG A 129 32.83 4.80 -19.84
C ARG A 129 31.45 4.81 -19.17
N GLU A 130 30.68 3.74 -19.33
CA GLU A 130 29.34 3.62 -18.74
C GLU A 130 29.44 3.09 -17.30
N GLU A 131 28.81 3.80 -16.36
CA GLU A 131 28.75 3.44 -14.95
C GLU A 131 27.59 2.48 -14.70
N VAL A 132 27.86 1.40 -13.95
CA VAL A 132 26.92 0.32 -13.69
C VAL A 132 26.86 0.04 -12.20
N CYS A 133 25.66 0.14 -11.64
CA CYS A 133 25.45 -0.06 -10.21
C CYS A 133 25.04 -1.51 -9.88
N ALA A 134 25.74 -2.11 -8.91
CA ALA A 134 25.29 -3.30 -8.22
C ALA A 134 24.54 -2.88 -6.96
N CYS A 135 23.23 -3.16 -6.94
CA CYS A 135 22.36 -2.79 -5.83
C CYS A 135 22.40 -3.79 -4.69
N ARG A 136 22.29 -3.29 -3.47
CA ARG A 136 22.05 -4.12 -2.29
C ARG A 136 20.65 -4.77 -2.37
N PRO A 137 20.46 -5.94 -1.73
CA PRO A 137 19.14 -6.59 -1.66
C PRO A 137 18.06 -5.65 -1.13
N GLY A 138 16.95 -5.52 -1.86
CA GLY A 138 15.84 -4.62 -1.55
C GLY A 138 15.83 -3.30 -2.35
N TYR A 139 16.90 -3.01 -3.08
CA TYR A 139 17.00 -1.86 -3.97
C TYR A 139 17.17 -2.31 -5.43
N SER A 140 16.70 -1.48 -6.34
CA SER A 140 16.69 -1.72 -7.78
C SER A 140 16.81 -0.41 -8.55
N GLY A 141 16.77 -0.49 -9.86
CA GLY A 141 16.96 0.66 -10.73
C GLY A 141 18.43 0.86 -11.12
N PRO A 142 18.68 1.69 -12.14
CA PRO A 142 20.02 1.86 -12.69
C PRO A 142 21.04 2.48 -11.72
N TYR A 143 20.57 3.12 -10.63
CA TYR A 143 21.41 3.76 -9.61
C TYR A 143 21.02 3.32 -8.19
N CYS A 144 20.29 2.21 -8.05
CA CYS A 144 19.85 1.68 -6.75
C CYS A 144 18.97 2.62 -5.92
N SER A 145 18.33 3.60 -6.56
CA SER A 145 17.46 4.59 -5.93
C SER A 145 16.02 4.09 -5.75
N ILE A 146 15.65 2.94 -6.35
CA ILE A 146 14.30 2.40 -6.32
C ILE A 146 14.23 1.33 -5.25
N ALA A 147 13.23 1.41 -4.38
CA ALA A 147 12.92 0.34 -3.43
C ALA A 147 11.58 -0.28 -3.84
N PRO A 148 11.56 -1.27 -4.77
CA PRO A 148 10.32 -1.81 -5.36
C PRO A 148 9.38 -2.46 -4.32
N GLU A 149 9.98 -2.80 -3.19
CA GLU A 149 9.42 -3.47 -2.03
C GLU A 149 8.84 -2.49 -0.99
N VAL A 150 9.06 -1.18 -1.17
CA VAL A 150 8.52 -0.13 -0.31
C VAL A 150 7.19 0.35 -0.88
N GLU A 151 6.09 -0.17 -0.34
CA GLU A 151 4.72 0.20 -0.74
C GLU A 151 4.08 1.31 0.10
N CYS A 152 4.72 1.65 1.22
CA CYS A 152 4.26 2.65 2.19
C CYS A 152 5.35 3.71 2.41
N TYR A 153 4.93 4.94 2.70
CA TYR A 153 5.81 6.02 3.12
C TYR A 153 5.33 6.58 4.46
N ASP A 154 6.27 7.12 5.23
CA ASP A 154 5.94 7.84 6.46
C ASP A 154 5.55 9.30 6.13
N ASN A 155 4.62 9.86 6.89
CA ASN A 155 4.21 11.27 6.82
C ASN A 155 3.71 11.72 5.43
N LYS A 156 4.36 12.72 4.81
CA LYS A 156 3.95 13.35 3.54
C LYS A 156 4.56 12.69 2.29
N GLY A 157 5.39 11.66 2.45
CA GLY A 157 5.95 10.91 1.31
C GLY A 157 7.13 11.56 0.58
N THR A 158 7.80 12.54 1.20
CA THR A 158 9.00 13.21 0.64
C THR A 158 10.17 12.24 0.39
N ASP A 159 10.28 11.22 1.22
CA ASP A 159 11.33 10.19 1.14
C ASP A 159 10.84 8.90 0.48
N TYR A 160 9.64 8.91 -0.12
CA TYR A 160 9.13 7.74 -0.81
C TYR A 160 9.98 7.42 -2.04
N ARG A 161 10.36 6.15 -2.17
CA ARG A 161 11.19 5.62 -3.27
C ARG A 161 10.58 4.37 -3.93
N GLY A 162 9.29 4.11 -3.69
CA GLY A 162 8.58 2.97 -4.28
C GLY A 162 8.04 3.25 -5.67
N VAL A 163 7.37 2.25 -6.26
CA VAL A 163 7.06 2.18 -7.70
C VAL A 163 5.59 2.42 -8.05
N VAL A 164 4.86 3.21 -7.24
CA VAL A 164 3.43 3.49 -7.48
C VAL A 164 3.24 4.25 -8.80
N GLY A 165 2.54 3.61 -9.75
CA GLY A 165 2.32 4.11 -11.11
C GLY A 165 0.88 4.58 -11.40
N THR A 166 -0.02 4.52 -10.41
CA THR A 166 -1.44 4.85 -10.56
C THR A 166 -1.92 5.76 -9.44
N THR A 167 -2.78 6.71 -9.79
CA THR A 167 -3.47 7.61 -8.85
C THR A 167 -4.64 6.88 -8.17
N VAL A 168 -5.20 7.53 -7.14
CA VAL A 168 -6.38 7.05 -6.38
C VAL A 168 -7.60 6.81 -7.28
N SER A 169 -7.71 7.55 -8.39
CA SER A 169 -8.80 7.42 -9.38
C SER A 169 -8.59 6.28 -10.40
N GLY A 170 -7.49 5.55 -10.31
CA GLY A 170 -7.09 4.54 -11.31
C GLY A 170 -6.37 5.12 -12.53
N ALA A 171 -6.28 6.44 -12.67
CA ALA A 171 -5.51 7.08 -13.73
C ALA A 171 -4.00 6.80 -13.56
N ARG A 172 -3.33 6.38 -14.63
CA ARG A 172 -1.89 6.10 -14.65
C ARG A 172 -1.10 7.41 -14.70
N PHE A 173 0.02 7.50 -13.97
CA PHE A 173 0.86 8.71 -13.99
C PHE A 173 1.53 8.91 -15.35
N LEU A 174 1.60 10.16 -15.79
CA LEU A 174 2.38 10.57 -16.97
C LEU A 174 3.86 10.79 -16.57
N PRO A 175 4.83 10.54 -17.47
CA PRO A 175 6.25 10.83 -17.22
C PRO A 175 6.55 12.35 -17.18
N TRP A 176 7.52 12.80 -16.37
CA TRP A 176 7.99 14.19 -16.28
C TRP A 176 9.26 14.43 -17.14
N ARG A 177 9.55 15.69 -17.56
CA ARG A 177 10.73 16.12 -18.36
C ARG A 177 11.67 17.08 -17.60
N ALA A 178 12.95 17.14 -18.00
CA ALA A 178 13.94 18.15 -17.59
C ALA A 178 14.36 19.04 -18.79
N SER A 179 14.54 20.35 -18.58
CA SER A 179 15.03 21.31 -19.58
C SER A 179 16.53 21.63 -19.35
N PRO A 180 17.33 21.96 -20.39
CA PRO A 180 18.76 22.26 -20.25
C PRO A 180 19.11 23.51 -19.41
N SER A 181 18.12 24.30 -18.97
CA SER A 181 18.31 25.58 -18.28
C SER A 181 17.90 25.59 -16.79
N GLY A 182 17.56 24.45 -16.19
CA GLY A 182 17.36 24.35 -14.72
C GLY A 182 16.07 24.97 -14.16
N ALA A 183 15.14 25.43 -15.00
CA ALA A 183 13.79 25.85 -14.60
C ALA A 183 12.72 24.79 -14.96
N TRP A 184 11.73 24.61 -14.07
CA TRP A 184 10.61 23.67 -14.24
C TRP A 184 9.39 24.36 -14.85
N GLU A 185 8.98 23.95 -16.05
CA GLU A 185 7.68 24.34 -16.64
C GLU A 185 6.85 23.11 -17.02
N LYS A 186 5.53 23.22 -16.90
CA LYS A 186 4.57 22.28 -17.50
C LYS A 186 4.49 22.58 -18.99
N SER A 187 4.63 21.59 -19.88
CA SER A 187 4.28 21.82 -21.28
C SER A 187 3.74 20.58 -22.03
N PRO A 188 2.92 20.81 -23.06
CA PRO A 188 1.98 19.85 -23.62
C PRO A 188 2.58 19.20 -24.87
N THR A 189 3.20 18.03 -24.73
CA THR A 189 3.37 17.02 -25.81
C THR A 189 4.29 15.90 -25.32
N ALA A 190 3.84 14.67 -25.55
CA ALA A 190 4.49 13.44 -25.13
C ALA A 190 5.71 13.13 -26.00
N ALA A 191 6.89 12.95 -25.40
CA ALA A 191 7.95 12.05 -25.88
C ALA A 191 9.12 12.00 -24.87
N SER A 192 9.58 10.79 -24.56
CA SER A 192 10.90 10.42 -24.05
C SER A 192 11.37 10.83 -22.62
N LEU A 193 11.60 9.78 -21.82
CA LEU A 193 12.51 9.55 -20.66
C LEU A 193 12.27 10.22 -19.28
N ARG A 194 12.64 9.43 -18.23
CA ARG A 194 12.16 9.40 -16.82
C ARG A 194 13.11 10.04 -15.78
N ARG A 195 12.57 10.71 -14.73
CA ARG A 195 12.80 10.45 -13.26
C ARG A 195 11.99 11.38 -12.32
N VAL A 196 11.71 10.85 -11.11
CA VAL A 196 11.25 11.36 -9.76
C VAL A 196 10.57 12.73 -9.63
N VAL A 197 9.47 12.79 -8.85
CA VAL A 197 8.74 14.02 -8.47
C VAL A 197 8.86 14.30 -6.96
N PRO A 198 9.27 15.50 -6.55
CA PRO A 198 8.78 16.19 -5.35
C PRO A 198 7.41 16.83 -5.66
N LEU A 199 6.39 16.62 -4.82
CA LEU A 199 5.07 17.23 -5.01
C LEU A 199 5.16 18.76 -5.14
N PRO A 200 4.32 19.40 -5.99
CA PRO A 200 4.26 20.85 -6.11
C PRO A 200 3.80 21.48 -4.79
N GLN A 201 4.52 22.51 -4.36
CA GLN A 201 4.11 23.37 -3.26
C GLN A 201 2.76 24.01 -3.61
N LEU A 202 1.72 23.67 -2.83
CA LEU A 202 0.50 24.48 -2.79
C LEU A 202 0.88 25.88 -2.23
N PRO A 203 0.36 26.96 -2.82
CA PRO A 203 0.70 28.32 -2.39
C PRO A 203 0.29 28.52 -0.93
N SER A 204 1.22 29.02 -0.14
CA SER A 204 0.95 29.48 1.22
C SER A 204 -0.14 30.56 1.22
N PRO A 205 -1.10 30.52 2.16
CA PRO A 205 -2.07 31.60 2.32
C PRO A 205 -1.36 32.92 2.69
N PRO A 206 -1.94 34.08 2.34
CA PRO A 206 -1.30 35.38 2.52
C PRO A 206 -0.96 35.62 3.99
N LYS A 207 0.27 36.07 4.23
CA LYS A 207 0.75 36.51 5.54
C LYS A 207 -0.07 37.71 5.99
N VAL A 208 -1.05 37.49 6.85
CA VAL A 208 -1.56 38.53 7.73
C VAL A 208 -0.50 38.73 8.80
N LEU A 209 0.12 39.92 8.84
CA LEU A 209 0.99 40.29 9.96
C LEU A 209 0.14 40.25 11.25
N PRO A 210 0.57 39.54 12.30
CA PRO A 210 -0.05 39.70 13.59
C PRO A 210 0.46 40.99 14.23
N ASP A 211 -0.49 41.89 14.45
CA ASP A 211 -0.37 43.02 15.36
C ASP A 211 0.11 42.50 16.72
N THR A 212 1.10 43.17 17.28
CA THR A 212 1.65 42.89 18.60
C THR A 212 0.57 43.08 19.65
N ASN A 213 0.14 42.01 20.32
CA ASN A 213 -0.23 42.09 21.72
C ASN A 213 -0.12 40.75 22.45
N GLN A 214 0.51 40.84 23.61
CA GLN A 214 0.84 39.77 24.54
C GLN A 214 -0.42 39.04 25.02
N THR A 215 -0.34 37.72 25.23
CA THR A 215 -0.52 37.08 26.56
C THR A 215 -0.61 35.55 26.47
N ASN A 216 -0.09 34.93 27.53
CA ASN A 216 -0.37 33.58 28.06
C ASN A 216 0.35 32.37 27.44
N HIS A 217 1.51 32.09 28.02
CA HIS A 217 2.15 30.77 28.01
C HIS A 217 1.21 29.69 28.56
N THR A 218 0.59 28.90 27.68
CA THR A 218 0.03 27.60 28.02
C THR A 218 1.16 26.57 28.14
N LYS A 219 1.15 25.81 29.24
CA LYS A 219 2.12 24.75 29.57
C LYS A 219 2.22 23.70 28.45
N PRO A 220 3.40 23.09 28.22
CA PRO A 220 3.56 22.05 27.21
C PRO A 220 2.79 20.78 27.60
N ASP A 221 1.98 20.27 26.66
CA ASP A 221 1.22 19.04 26.81
C ASP A 221 2.13 17.84 27.12
N LYS A 222 1.72 17.01 28.09
CA LYS A 222 2.49 15.83 28.52
C LYS A 222 2.56 14.82 27.37
N LYS A 223 3.79 14.45 26.96
CA LYS A 223 4.05 13.43 25.93
C LYS A 223 3.29 12.13 26.21
N PRO A 224 2.65 11.49 25.21
CA PRO A 224 1.85 10.28 25.41
C PRO A 224 2.70 9.09 25.87
N VAL A 225 2.15 8.36 26.84
CA VAL A 225 2.80 7.28 27.60
C VAL A 225 2.61 5.89 26.95
N CYS A 226 1.92 5.85 25.80
CA CYS A 226 1.55 4.68 24.99
C CYS A 226 1.97 4.88 23.52
N GLY A 227 1.84 3.84 22.69
CA GLY A 227 1.98 3.94 21.22
C GLY A 227 3.41 4.21 20.73
N LYS A 228 4.41 4.19 21.62
CA LYS A 228 5.83 4.39 21.29
C LYS A 228 6.54 3.08 21.02
N ARG A 229 7.05 2.94 19.80
CA ARG A 229 7.91 1.84 19.36
C ARG A 229 9.33 2.06 19.82
N ASN A 230 10.11 0.99 19.93
CA ASN A 230 11.56 1.15 20.01
C ASN A 230 12.10 1.34 18.60
N ASN A 231 12.54 2.55 18.28
CA ASN A 231 13.37 2.79 17.11
C ASN A 231 14.74 2.17 17.35
N LYS A 232 14.89 0.87 17.05
CA LYS A 232 16.20 0.32 16.77
C LYS A 232 16.64 1.00 15.47
N ARG A 233 17.64 1.87 15.53
CA ARG A 233 18.33 2.37 14.33
C ARG A 233 18.87 1.13 13.60
N ILE A 234 18.18 0.68 12.57
CA ILE A 234 18.73 -0.28 11.61
C ILE A 234 19.43 0.58 10.57
N PRO A 235 20.76 0.48 10.39
CA PRO A 235 21.38 0.92 9.15
C PRO A 235 20.80 0.04 8.05
N VAL A 236 20.11 0.66 7.09
CA VAL A 236 19.68 0.05 5.81
C VAL A 236 18.54 -0.96 5.94
N ALA A 237 17.39 -0.58 5.38
CA ALA A 237 16.26 -1.46 5.16
C ALA A 237 16.70 -2.71 4.38
N ARG A 238 16.60 -3.89 5.02
CA ARG A 238 16.56 -5.17 4.31
C ARG A 238 15.31 -5.19 3.44
N GLY A 239 15.46 -5.71 2.23
CA GLY A 239 14.39 -5.90 1.26
C GLY A 239 13.09 -6.45 1.86
N ARG A 240 11.98 -5.82 1.48
CA ARG A 240 10.60 -6.15 1.86
C ARG A 240 9.91 -6.91 0.72
N ILE A 241 10.19 -8.22 0.66
CA ILE A 241 9.49 -9.14 -0.24
C ILE A 241 7.97 -9.09 0.02
N LEU A 242 7.19 -9.33 -1.05
CA LEU A 242 5.73 -9.54 -1.04
C LEU A 242 5.26 -10.48 0.08
N GLY A 243 4.18 -10.13 0.80
CA GLY A 243 3.56 -10.98 1.84
C GLY A 243 3.85 -10.62 3.30
N GLY A 244 4.51 -9.49 3.56
CA GLY A 244 4.92 -9.06 4.90
C GLY A 244 6.39 -9.37 5.19
N SER A 245 6.97 -8.71 6.19
CA SER A 245 8.36 -8.90 6.60
C SER A 245 8.44 -9.35 8.05
N SER A 246 9.46 -10.13 8.41
CA SER A 246 9.72 -10.48 9.80
C SER A 246 9.97 -9.20 10.60
N ALA A 247 9.13 -8.95 11.60
CA ALA A 247 9.29 -7.83 12.50
C ALA A 247 10.60 -7.98 13.29
N LEU A 248 11.20 -6.87 13.70
CA LEU A 248 12.31 -6.95 14.66
C LEU A 248 11.80 -7.11 16.10
N PRO A 249 12.53 -7.85 16.96
CA PRO A 249 12.18 -7.94 18.39
C PRO A 249 12.03 -6.56 19.03
N GLY A 250 10.84 -6.27 19.56
CA GLY A 250 10.51 -5.04 20.29
C GLY A 250 10.04 -3.85 19.45
N THR A 251 9.85 -3.98 18.13
CA THR A 251 9.25 -2.91 17.31
C THR A 251 7.76 -2.74 17.54
N HIS A 252 7.06 -3.83 17.90
CA HIS A 252 5.63 -3.87 18.23
C HIS A 252 5.41 -4.34 19.68
N PRO A 253 5.77 -3.52 20.68
CA PRO A 253 5.81 -3.95 22.08
C PRO A 253 4.42 -4.16 22.72
N TRP A 254 3.35 -3.90 21.98
CA TRP A 254 1.96 -4.13 22.42
C TRP A 254 1.42 -5.50 22.05
N MET A 255 2.17 -6.30 21.28
CA MET A 255 1.69 -7.62 20.86
C MET A 255 1.49 -8.57 22.04
N ALA A 256 0.35 -9.26 22.03
CA ALA A 256 -0.01 -10.29 22.96
C ALA A 256 -0.32 -11.58 22.21
N ALA A 257 0.32 -12.68 22.61
CA ALA A 257 0.02 -14.03 22.12
C ALA A 257 -0.99 -14.68 23.07
N LEU A 258 -2.16 -15.06 22.57
CA LEU A 258 -3.23 -15.69 23.34
C LEU A 258 -3.29 -17.17 22.97
N TYR A 259 -3.01 -18.01 23.96
CA TYR A 259 -3.20 -19.46 23.89
C TYR A 259 -4.48 -19.80 24.66
N ILE A 260 -5.49 -20.30 23.96
CA ILE A 260 -6.84 -20.51 24.47
C ILE A 260 -7.18 -22.00 24.35
N GLY A 261 -7.35 -22.67 25.49
CA GLY A 261 -7.56 -24.12 25.47
C GLY A 261 -6.32 -24.85 24.99
N ASP A 262 -6.54 -25.94 24.27
CA ASP A 262 -5.46 -26.83 23.82
C ASP A 262 -5.02 -26.51 22.37
N ASP A 263 -5.92 -25.97 21.53
CA ASP A 263 -5.68 -25.83 20.08
C ASP A 263 -5.94 -24.43 19.50
N VAL A 264 -6.49 -23.47 20.25
CA VAL A 264 -6.85 -22.14 19.71
C VAL A 264 -5.75 -21.13 20.00
N PHE A 265 -5.23 -20.53 18.93
CA PHE A 265 -4.28 -19.42 18.99
C PHE A 265 -4.87 -18.16 18.37
N CYS A 266 -4.76 -17.05 19.08
CA CYS A 266 -5.08 -15.73 18.57
C CYS A 266 -4.02 -14.71 18.98
N ALA A 267 -3.96 -13.61 18.24
CA ALA A 267 -3.23 -12.42 18.64
C ALA A 267 -4.10 -11.51 19.51
N GLY A 268 -3.45 -10.53 20.13
CA GLY A 268 -4.08 -9.52 20.95
C GLY A 268 -3.17 -8.31 21.07
N THR A 269 -3.73 -7.25 21.63
CA THR A 269 -3.06 -5.96 21.74
C THR A 269 -3.16 -5.42 23.16
N LEU A 270 -2.03 -5.16 23.81
CA LEU A 270 -1.94 -4.52 25.11
C LEU A 270 -2.36 -3.05 24.98
N VAL A 271 -3.45 -2.67 25.64
CA VAL A 271 -3.98 -1.30 25.64
C VAL A 271 -3.77 -0.58 26.98
N SER A 272 -3.56 -1.34 28.05
CA SER A 272 -3.11 -0.81 29.35
C SER A 272 -2.35 -1.88 30.13
N SER A 273 -1.78 -1.55 31.29
CA SER A 273 -0.96 -2.50 32.06
C SER A 273 -1.67 -3.78 32.47
N CYS A 274 -3.01 -3.79 32.57
CA CYS A 274 -3.78 -4.97 33.00
C CYS A 274 -4.75 -5.49 31.93
N TRP A 275 -4.79 -4.87 30.74
CA TRP A 275 -5.85 -5.12 29.77
C TRP A 275 -5.29 -5.32 28.36
N VAL A 276 -5.75 -6.41 27.75
CA VAL A 276 -5.50 -6.76 26.35
C VAL A 276 -6.84 -6.72 25.61
N VAL A 277 -6.82 -6.21 24.39
CA VAL A 277 -7.92 -6.29 23.42
C VAL A 277 -7.62 -7.41 22.42
N SER A 278 -8.61 -8.19 22.05
CA SER A 278 -8.52 -9.22 21.00
C SER A 278 -9.87 -9.34 20.27
N ALA A 279 -10.00 -10.30 19.37
CA ALA A 279 -11.25 -10.63 18.69
C ALA A 279 -12.11 -11.53 19.58
N ALA A 280 -13.42 -11.28 19.62
CA ALA A 280 -14.37 -12.04 20.42
C ALA A 280 -14.59 -13.46 19.85
N HIS A 281 -14.52 -13.63 18.53
CA HIS A 281 -14.66 -14.94 17.89
C HIS A 281 -13.60 -15.94 18.36
N CYS A 282 -12.44 -15.49 18.86
CA CYS A 282 -11.43 -16.38 19.48
C CYS A 282 -11.95 -17.10 20.74
N PHE A 283 -13.02 -16.59 21.36
CA PHE A 283 -13.59 -17.08 22.60
C PHE A 283 -14.99 -17.70 22.41
N PHE A 284 -15.40 -18.01 21.16
CA PHE A 284 -16.76 -18.46 20.83
C PHE A 284 -17.21 -19.74 21.59
N ARG A 285 -16.26 -20.61 21.97
CA ARG A 285 -16.53 -21.83 22.75
C ARG A 285 -16.59 -21.60 24.27
N SER A 286 -16.62 -20.35 24.72
CA SER A 286 -16.62 -19.98 26.15
C SER A 286 -15.53 -20.70 26.95
N PRO A 287 -14.24 -20.54 26.56
CA PRO A 287 -13.14 -21.24 27.20
C PRO A 287 -13.06 -20.91 28.70
N LEU A 288 -12.71 -21.91 29.50
CA LEU A 288 -12.42 -21.71 30.92
C LEU A 288 -11.22 -20.78 31.08
N VAL A 289 -11.34 -19.77 31.95
CA VAL A 289 -10.29 -18.77 32.21
C VAL A 289 -8.94 -19.41 32.58
N SER A 290 -8.97 -20.55 33.29
CA SER A 290 -7.77 -21.32 33.67
C SER A 290 -7.01 -21.92 32.48
N LYS A 291 -7.67 -22.11 31.34
CA LYS A 291 -7.07 -22.62 30.10
C LYS A 291 -6.57 -21.50 29.18
N ILE A 292 -6.56 -20.24 29.64
CA ILE A 292 -6.17 -19.10 28.82
C ILE A 292 -4.85 -18.52 29.35
N ARG A 293 -3.86 -18.44 28.46
CA ARG A 293 -2.55 -17.83 28.75
C ARG A 293 -2.30 -16.69 27.78
N VAL A 294 -1.85 -15.56 28.32
CA VAL A 294 -1.42 -14.40 27.54
C VAL A 294 0.07 -14.22 27.70
N ILE A 295 0.82 -14.20 26.61
CA ILE A 295 2.27 -13.97 26.63
C ILE A 295 2.57 -12.62 25.95
N LEU A 296 3.27 -11.75 26.68
CA LEU A 296 3.72 -10.44 26.21
C LEU A 296 5.22 -10.45 25.93
N GLY A 297 5.67 -9.65 24.96
CA GLY A 297 7.08 -9.55 24.57
C GLY A 297 7.59 -10.74 23.75
N GLN A 298 6.71 -11.68 23.40
CA GLN A 298 7.04 -12.82 22.57
C GLN A 298 7.39 -12.38 21.14
N HIS A 299 8.41 -12.99 20.55
CA HIS A 299 8.81 -12.71 19.18
C HIS A 299 8.66 -13.94 18.28
N LYS A 300 9.25 -15.07 18.70
CA LYS A 300 9.10 -16.34 18.00
C LYS A 300 7.86 -17.08 18.52
N PHE A 301 7.07 -17.63 17.60
CA PHE A 301 5.89 -18.40 17.97
C PHE A 301 6.26 -19.57 18.89
N ASN A 302 5.48 -19.73 19.96
CA ASN A 302 5.64 -20.77 21.00
C ASN A 302 7.02 -20.86 21.66
N VAL A 303 7.83 -19.78 21.62
CA VAL A 303 9.12 -19.69 22.31
C VAL A 303 9.10 -18.53 23.28
N THR A 304 9.31 -18.82 24.56
CA THR A 304 9.51 -17.84 25.61
C THR A 304 10.99 -17.49 25.75
N THR A 305 11.28 -16.23 26.07
CA THR A 305 12.64 -15.71 26.29
C THR A 305 12.66 -14.89 27.60
N PRO A 306 13.83 -14.46 28.11
CA PRO A 306 13.89 -13.58 29.29
C PRO A 306 13.08 -12.27 29.16
N ASP A 307 12.87 -11.80 27.92
CA ASP A 307 12.09 -10.61 27.60
C ASP A 307 10.56 -10.86 27.62
N THR A 308 10.15 -12.13 27.66
CA THR A 308 8.75 -12.53 27.68
C THR A 308 8.16 -12.54 29.09
N LYS A 309 6.87 -12.25 29.19
CA LYS A 309 6.10 -12.38 30.42
C LYS A 309 4.78 -13.09 30.15
N THR A 310 4.57 -14.20 30.85
CA THR A 310 3.35 -15.01 30.77
C THR A 310 2.40 -14.61 31.89
N PHE A 311 1.13 -14.37 31.54
CA PHE A 311 0.05 -14.02 32.46
C PHE A 311 -1.11 -15.00 32.30
N GLY A 312 -1.72 -15.37 33.43
CA GLY A 312 -3.07 -15.94 33.43
C GLY A 312 -4.12 -14.86 33.20
N VAL A 313 -5.34 -15.26 32.89
CA VAL A 313 -6.49 -14.35 32.74
C VAL A 313 -7.30 -14.30 34.04
N GLU A 314 -7.80 -13.14 34.41
CA GLU A 314 -8.77 -12.97 35.52
C GLU A 314 -10.21 -13.13 35.01
N LYS A 315 -10.51 -12.48 33.87
CA LYS A 315 -11.79 -12.58 33.15
C LYS A 315 -11.65 -12.00 31.74
N TYR A 316 -12.57 -12.37 30.86
CA TYR A 316 -12.78 -11.72 29.56
C TYR A 316 -14.20 -11.16 29.48
N ILE A 317 -14.37 -10.06 28.74
CA ILE A 317 -15.63 -9.29 28.69
C ILE A 317 -15.94 -8.94 27.24
N PHE A 318 -17.14 -9.31 26.79
CA PHE A 318 -17.68 -8.94 25.48
C PHE A 318 -18.58 -7.70 25.59
N PRO A 319 -18.75 -6.94 24.51
CA PRO A 319 -19.86 -5.99 24.39
C PRO A 319 -21.20 -6.73 24.48
N GLU A 320 -22.22 -6.10 25.06
CA GLU A 320 -23.58 -6.68 25.16
C GLU A 320 -24.18 -7.03 23.80
N ARG A 321 -23.75 -6.33 22.74
CA ARG A 321 -24.23 -6.53 21.37
C ARG A 321 -23.50 -7.65 20.62
N PHE A 322 -22.44 -8.22 21.17
CA PHE A 322 -21.76 -9.36 20.55
C PHE A 322 -22.62 -10.61 20.66
N SER A 323 -22.71 -11.38 19.58
CA SER A 323 -23.45 -12.64 19.54
C SER A 323 -22.61 -13.72 18.88
N VAL A 324 -22.54 -14.90 19.51
CA VAL A 324 -21.86 -16.07 18.95
C VAL A 324 -22.50 -16.59 17.66
N PHE A 325 -23.78 -16.24 17.42
CA PHE A 325 -24.49 -16.60 16.19
C PHE A 325 -24.14 -15.68 15.01
N ASN A 326 -23.55 -14.51 15.28
CA ASN A 326 -23.02 -13.61 14.25
C ASN A 326 -21.64 -13.09 14.71
N PRO A 327 -20.62 -13.96 14.69
CA PRO A 327 -19.36 -13.74 15.38
C PRO A 327 -18.47 -12.67 14.73
N THR A 328 -18.84 -12.16 13.56
CA THR A 328 -18.13 -11.07 12.87
C THR A 328 -18.61 -9.70 13.33
N LEU A 329 -19.84 -9.57 13.84
CA LEU A 329 -20.39 -8.31 14.29
C LEU A 329 -20.05 -8.05 15.76
N HIS A 330 -19.60 -6.83 16.08
CA HIS A 330 -19.11 -6.48 17.42
C HIS A 330 -17.99 -7.40 17.92
N ASP A 331 -17.14 -7.85 16.99
CA ASP A 331 -16.07 -8.82 17.22
C ASP A 331 -14.87 -8.18 17.95
N ILE A 332 -15.05 -7.95 19.25
CA ILE A 332 -14.05 -7.38 20.15
C ILE A 332 -14.25 -7.95 21.56
N VAL A 333 -13.15 -8.28 22.23
CA VAL A 333 -13.15 -8.75 23.62
C VAL A 333 -12.07 -8.04 24.43
N LEU A 334 -12.39 -7.70 25.68
CA LEU A 334 -11.42 -7.22 26.65
C LEU A 334 -11.01 -8.35 27.60
N VAL A 335 -9.72 -8.64 27.62
CA VAL A 335 -9.11 -9.66 28.47
C VAL A 335 -8.36 -8.98 29.62
N LYS A 336 -8.81 -9.23 30.85
CA LYS A 336 -8.16 -8.73 32.06
C LYS A 336 -7.08 -9.71 32.51
N LEU A 337 -5.85 -9.26 32.60
CA LEU A 337 -4.71 -10.07 33.05
C LEU A 337 -4.75 -10.26 34.57
N LYS A 338 -4.47 -11.49 35.02
CA LYS A 338 -4.27 -11.79 36.45
C LYS A 338 -2.99 -11.10 36.92
N LYS A 339 -3.08 -10.38 38.04
CA LYS A 339 -1.93 -9.73 38.66
C LYS A 339 -0.91 -10.76 39.15
N GLN A 340 0.37 -10.46 38.96
CA GLN A 340 1.48 -11.19 39.56
C GLN A 340 2.00 -10.35 40.72
N ASP A 341 2.03 -10.93 41.93
CA ASP A 341 2.44 -10.25 43.16
C ASP A 341 1.70 -8.91 43.39
N GLY A 342 0.39 -8.92 43.13
CA GLY A 342 -0.47 -7.73 43.28
C GLY A 342 -0.27 -6.64 42.20
N ARG A 343 0.64 -6.85 41.24
CA ARG A 343 0.99 -5.86 40.21
C ARG A 343 0.55 -6.32 38.82
N CYS A 344 0.21 -5.34 38.00
CA CYS A 344 -0.01 -5.54 36.57
C CYS A 344 1.32 -5.46 35.80
N VAL A 345 1.25 -5.63 34.48
CA VAL A 345 2.41 -5.67 33.59
C VAL A 345 3.32 -4.46 33.80
N LYS A 346 4.59 -4.72 34.11
CA LYS A 346 5.64 -3.70 34.15
C LYS A 346 6.14 -3.43 32.72
N LYS A 347 6.25 -2.15 32.36
CA LYS A 347 6.76 -1.75 31.04
C LYS A 347 8.21 -2.16 30.87
N SER A 348 8.54 -2.60 29.67
CA SER A 348 9.91 -2.89 29.22
C SER A 348 10.10 -2.35 27.80
N PRO A 349 11.30 -2.49 27.20
CA PRO A 349 11.47 -2.25 25.77
C PRO A 349 10.55 -3.15 24.92
N PHE A 350 10.26 -4.37 25.35
CA PHE A 350 9.47 -5.34 24.58
C PHE A 350 7.98 -5.36 24.94
N ILE A 351 7.60 -4.67 26.01
CA ILE A 351 6.23 -4.68 26.54
C ILE A 351 5.78 -3.25 26.86
N ARG A 352 4.92 -2.68 26.00
CA ARG A 352 4.34 -1.34 26.13
C ARG A 352 2.95 -1.29 25.50
N PRO A 353 2.01 -0.54 26.08
CA PRO A 353 0.67 -0.45 25.50
C PRO A 353 0.67 0.42 24.23
N ILE A 354 -0.18 0.06 23.27
CA ILE A 354 -0.57 0.95 22.16
C ILE A 354 -1.55 2.01 22.67
N CYS A 355 -1.64 3.15 21.99
CA CYS A 355 -2.68 4.14 22.32
C CYS A 355 -4.03 3.73 21.73
N LEU A 356 -5.10 4.00 22.48
CA LEU A 356 -6.46 3.96 21.94
C LEU A 356 -6.72 5.28 21.19
N PRO A 357 -7.45 5.24 20.06
CA PRO A 357 -7.82 6.43 19.33
C PRO A 357 -8.84 7.27 20.12
N ASP A 358 -8.91 8.56 19.84
CA ASP A 358 -10.01 9.41 20.31
C ASP A 358 -11.30 9.08 19.53
N LYS A 359 -12.46 9.43 20.09
CA LYS A 359 -13.78 9.10 19.51
C LYS A 359 -13.98 9.65 18.09
N ASP A 360 -13.35 10.78 17.79
CA ASP A 360 -13.47 11.46 16.51
C ASP A 360 -12.19 11.31 15.66
N MET A 361 -11.26 10.45 16.09
CA MET A 361 -10.05 10.17 15.35
C MET A 361 -10.39 9.38 14.08
N THR A 362 -10.09 9.98 12.94
CA THR A 362 -10.22 9.36 11.64
C THR A 362 -8.88 9.38 10.93
N PHE A 363 -8.68 8.36 10.09
CA PHE A 363 -7.59 8.30 9.14
C PHE A 363 -8.21 8.32 7.74
N PRO A 364 -7.66 9.12 6.81
CA PRO A 364 -8.24 9.25 5.48
C PRO A 364 -8.17 7.92 4.73
N ASP A 365 -8.97 7.82 3.67
CA ASP A 365 -8.87 6.69 2.75
C ASP A 365 -7.46 6.58 2.18
N GLN A 366 -7.04 5.35 1.89
CA GLN A 366 -5.70 5.00 1.41
C GLN A 366 -4.56 5.29 2.40
N TYR A 367 -4.88 5.74 3.63
CA TYR A 367 -3.89 5.96 4.67
C TYR A 367 -3.16 4.66 5.02
N CYS A 368 -1.84 4.75 5.19
CA CYS A 368 -0.99 3.62 5.50
C CYS A 368 -1.08 3.28 7.00
N CYS A 369 -1.49 2.06 7.28
CA CYS A 369 -1.47 1.45 8.60
C CYS A 369 -0.66 0.15 8.55
N GLN A 370 -0.43 -0.45 9.70
CA GLN A 370 0.34 -1.68 9.81
C GLN A 370 -0.45 -2.75 10.55
N ILE A 371 -0.35 -3.96 10.04
CA ILE A 371 -0.83 -5.18 10.69
C ILE A 371 0.37 -5.98 11.17
N THR A 372 0.19 -6.68 12.28
CA THR A 372 1.26 -7.48 12.89
C THR A 372 0.67 -8.71 13.55
N GLY A 373 1.34 -9.84 13.40
CA GLY A 373 0.91 -11.08 14.02
C GLY A 373 1.81 -12.26 13.66
N TRP A 374 1.41 -13.45 14.09
CA TRP A 374 2.18 -14.69 13.86
C TRP A 374 1.56 -15.57 12.80
N GLY A 375 0.47 -15.13 12.19
CA GLY A 375 -0.38 -15.92 11.33
C GLY A 375 0.34 -16.49 10.11
N HIS A 376 -0.33 -17.45 9.48
CA HIS A 376 0.20 -18.17 8.35
C HIS A 376 0.51 -17.22 7.18
N MET A 377 1.72 -17.27 6.62
CA MET A 377 2.07 -16.43 5.46
C MET A 377 1.21 -16.76 4.22
N HIS A 378 0.61 -17.96 4.19
CA HIS A 378 -0.35 -18.40 3.17
C HIS A 378 -1.38 -19.34 3.80
N GLU A 379 -2.59 -19.39 3.24
CA GLU A 379 -3.74 -20.19 3.71
C GLU A 379 -3.46 -21.69 3.94
N LYS A 380 -2.41 -22.24 3.31
CA LYS A 380 -1.98 -23.66 3.40
C LYS A 380 -0.65 -23.89 4.13
N ALA A 381 -0.07 -22.88 4.77
CA ALA A 381 1.20 -23.06 5.47
C ALA A 381 1.00 -23.93 6.73
N ASN A 382 1.98 -24.74 7.13
CA ASN A 382 1.87 -25.64 8.28
C ASN A 382 2.69 -25.19 9.51
N LYS A 383 3.33 -24.02 9.48
CA LYS A 383 4.21 -23.56 10.57
C LYS A 383 4.09 -22.05 10.82
N TYR A 384 3.77 -21.71 12.06
CA TYR A 384 3.94 -20.37 12.61
C TYR A 384 5.44 -20.05 12.74
N THR A 385 5.84 -18.81 12.46
CA THR A 385 7.26 -18.41 12.45
C THR A 385 7.55 -17.29 13.45
N ASN A 386 8.40 -16.33 13.09
CA ASN A 386 8.61 -15.12 13.86
C ASN A 386 7.40 -14.19 13.67
N LEU A 387 7.23 -13.23 14.58
CA LEU A 387 6.27 -12.14 14.41
C LEU A 387 6.51 -11.45 13.07
N GLN A 388 5.46 -11.37 12.25
CA GLN A 388 5.47 -10.69 10.96
C GLN A 388 4.82 -9.31 11.11
N GLU A 389 5.20 -8.41 10.20
CA GLU A 389 4.57 -7.10 10.03
C GLU A 389 4.33 -6.81 8.55
N ALA A 390 3.22 -6.16 8.23
CA ALA A 390 2.93 -5.73 6.88
C ALA A 390 2.25 -4.36 6.87
N GLY A 391 2.53 -3.57 5.83
CA GLY A 391 1.85 -2.31 5.57
C GLY A 391 0.58 -2.55 4.76
N VAL A 392 -0.53 -1.96 5.19
CA VAL A 392 -1.83 -2.02 4.51
C VAL A 392 -2.41 -0.62 4.36
N ARG A 393 -3.33 -0.44 3.41
CA ARG A 393 -4.03 0.82 3.21
C ARG A 393 -5.46 0.71 3.65
N ILE A 394 -6.00 1.76 4.28
CA ILE A 394 -7.43 1.86 4.55
C ILE A 394 -8.18 1.88 3.22
N VAL A 395 -9.10 0.96 3.06
CA VAL A 395 -9.98 0.88 1.89
C VAL A 395 -11.24 1.71 2.17
N PRO A 396 -11.66 2.58 1.24
CA PRO A 396 -12.91 3.33 1.37
C PRO A 396 -14.08 2.42 1.71
N PHE A 397 -14.94 2.87 2.62
CA PHE A 397 -16.07 2.07 3.10
C PHE A 397 -17.02 1.69 1.96
N GLU A 398 -17.29 2.64 1.07
CA GLU A 398 -18.15 2.52 -0.11
C GLU A 398 -17.66 1.43 -1.06
N ARG A 399 -16.34 1.29 -1.19
CA ARG A 399 -15.73 0.22 -1.98
C ARG A 399 -15.89 -1.13 -1.30
N CYS A 400 -15.81 -1.18 0.03
CA CYS A 400 -15.89 -2.43 0.76
C CYS A 400 -17.31 -3.03 0.77
N ILE A 401 -18.34 -2.18 0.71
CA ILE A 401 -19.75 -2.59 0.64
C ILE A 401 -20.26 -2.85 -0.78
N LEU A 402 -19.40 -2.77 -1.80
CA LEU A 402 -19.77 -3.17 -3.15
C LEU A 402 -20.17 -4.66 -3.16
N PRO A 403 -21.23 -5.07 -3.90
CA PRO A 403 -21.68 -6.46 -3.96
C PRO A 403 -20.57 -7.45 -4.36
N GLU A 404 -19.68 -7.04 -5.26
CA GLU A 404 -18.53 -7.84 -5.70
C GLU A 404 -17.42 -7.96 -4.64
N VAL A 405 -17.42 -7.12 -3.60
CA VAL A 405 -16.43 -7.12 -2.51
C VAL A 405 -16.99 -7.81 -1.26
N TYR A 406 -17.89 -7.18 -0.50
CA TYR A 406 -18.54 -7.83 0.64
C TYR A 406 -20.03 -7.48 0.80
N GLY A 407 -20.57 -6.60 -0.05
CA GLY A 407 -21.98 -6.21 0.03
C GLY A 407 -22.38 -5.71 1.41
N ASN A 408 -23.52 -6.18 1.91
CA ASN A 408 -24.10 -5.80 3.20
C ASN A 408 -23.46 -6.52 4.41
N HIS A 409 -22.46 -7.39 4.21
CA HIS A 409 -21.78 -8.08 5.32
C HIS A 409 -20.82 -7.17 6.10
N VAL A 410 -20.38 -6.05 5.49
CA VAL A 410 -19.54 -5.04 6.13
C VAL A 410 -20.44 -3.92 6.68
N THR A 411 -20.27 -3.60 7.97
CA THR A 411 -21.07 -2.57 8.67
C THR A 411 -20.22 -1.35 9.03
N SER A 412 -20.86 -0.24 9.43
CA SER A 412 -20.17 0.97 9.90
C SER A 412 -19.30 0.79 11.15
N ASN A 413 -19.42 -0.37 11.83
CA ASN A 413 -18.58 -0.78 12.95
C ASN A 413 -17.30 -1.53 12.51
N MET A 414 -17.09 -1.65 11.20
CA MET A 414 -15.95 -2.31 10.60
C MET A 414 -15.15 -1.31 9.77
N VAL A 415 -13.89 -1.64 9.53
CA VAL A 415 -13.01 -0.95 8.59
C VAL A 415 -12.31 -1.99 7.73
N CYS A 416 -12.14 -1.68 6.46
CA CYS A 416 -11.43 -2.54 5.53
C CYS A 416 -10.02 -2.02 5.31
N ALA A 417 -9.04 -2.92 5.26
CA ALA A 417 -7.69 -2.54 4.93
C ALA A 417 -6.98 -3.66 4.16
N GLY A 418 -6.18 -3.27 3.17
CA GLY A 418 -5.44 -4.21 2.34
C GLY A 418 -4.63 -3.49 1.27
N THR A 419 -3.93 -4.25 0.44
CA THR A 419 -3.24 -3.73 -0.75
C THR A 419 -3.66 -4.54 -1.99
N ASN A 420 -3.45 -3.97 -3.18
CA ASN A 420 -3.74 -4.67 -4.44
C ASN A 420 -2.75 -5.82 -4.75
N ARG A 421 -1.83 -6.15 -3.82
CA ARG A 421 -0.68 -7.05 -4.04
C ARG A 421 -0.62 -8.21 -3.02
N CYS A 422 -1.78 -8.75 -2.67
CA CYS A 422 -1.91 -9.96 -1.84
C CYS A 422 -1.36 -9.85 -0.40
N VAL A 423 -1.38 -8.66 0.20
CA VAL A 423 -1.04 -8.48 1.62
C VAL A 423 -2.33 -8.43 2.44
N ASP A 424 -2.48 -9.40 3.35
CA ASP A 424 -3.66 -9.53 4.22
C ASP A 424 -3.31 -10.24 5.52
N ALA A 425 -4.15 -10.08 6.54
CA ALA A 425 -4.06 -10.85 7.77
C ALA A 425 -4.56 -12.27 7.54
N CYS A 426 -3.94 -13.24 8.18
CA CYS A 426 -4.25 -14.65 7.95
C CYS A 426 -4.58 -15.41 9.23
N GLN A 427 -4.84 -16.72 9.12
CA GLN A 427 -5.10 -17.58 10.28
C GLN A 427 -3.99 -17.38 11.34
N GLY A 428 -4.38 -17.16 12.60
CA GLY A 428 -3.46 -16.87 13.70
C GLY A 428 -3.15 -15.38 13.94
N ASP A 429 -3.56 -14.49 13.04
CA ASP A 429 -3.49 -13.04 13.26
C ASP A 429 -4.78 -12.48 13.90
N SER A 430 -5.85 -13.27 13.97
CA SER A 430 -7.13 -12.90 14.59
C SER A 430 -6.94 -12.27 15.96
N GLY A 431 -7.54 -11.09 16.16
CA GLY A 431 -7.40 -10.30 17.38
C GLY A 431 -6.16 -9.39 17.44
N GLY A 432 -5.26 -9.49 16.46
CA GLY A 432 -4.10 -8.62 16.32
C GLY A 432 -4.46 -7.19 15.89
N PRO A 433 -3.51 -6.24 15.99
CA PRO A 433 -3.77 -4.83 15.74
C PRO A 433 -3.73 -4.47 14.25
N LEU A 434 -4.63 -3.59 13.84
CA LEU A 434 -4.41 -2.63 12.77
C LEU A 434 -3.96 -1.31 13.41
N ALA A 435 -2.66 -1.05 13.38
CA ALA A 435 -2.03 0.11 13.99
C ALA A 435 -1.79 1.22 12.96
N CYS A 436 -2.37 2.40 13.18
CA CYS A 436 -2.14 3.59 12.35
C CYS A 436 -1.30 4.60 13.14
N VAL A 437 -0.31 5.22 12.49
CA VAL A 437 0.59 6.18 13.15
C VAL A 437 0.10 7.60 12.91
N LYS A 438 0.05 8.43 13.95
CA LYS A 438 -0.18 9.87 13.86
C LYS A 438 0.78 10.56 14.84
N ASP A 439 1.52 11.57 14.39
CA ASP A 439 2.46 12.34 15.23
C ASP A 439 3.46 11.45 16.00
N ASP A 440 4.05 10.47 15.32
CA ASP A 440 4.96 9.44 15.90
C ASP A 440 4.35 8.60 17.03
N VAL A 441 3.03 8.46 17.06
CA VAL A 441 2.30 7.63 18.02
C VAL A 441 1.45 6.61 17.27
N SER A 442 1.62 5.33 17.63
CA SER A 442 0.78 4.25 17.10
C SER A 442 -0.54 4.17 17.86
N PHE A 443 -1.64 4.21 17.12
CA PHE A 443 -3.00 4.07 17.60
C PHE A 443 -3.61 2.76 17.10
N LEU A 444 -4.34 2.07 17.96
CA LEU A 444 -5.11 0.87 17.60
C LEU A 444 -6.39 1.28 16.88
N TYR A 445 -6.36 1.31 15.55
CA TYR A 445 -7.51 1.75 14.76
C TYR A 445 -8.48 0.60 14.43
N GLY A 446 -7.96 -0.61 14.26
CA GLY A 446 -8.75 -1.81 14.00
C GLY A 446 -8.24 -3.05 14.74
N ILE A 447 -9.09 -4.07 14.83
CA ILE A 447 -8.74 -5.41 15.33
C ILE A 447 -9.00 -6.40 14.20
N ILE A 448 -8.00 -7.23 13.88
CA ILE A 448 -8.12 -8.26 12.84
C ILE A 448 -9.27 -9.21 13.18
N SER A 449 -10.26 -9.31 12.29
CA SER A 449 -11.52 -10.03 12.55
C SER A 449 -11.78 -11.13 11.53
N TRP A 450 -12.00 -10.81 10.24
CA TRP A 450 -12.31 -11.79 9.20
C TRP A 450 -11.96 -11.31 7.78
N GLY A 451 -12.08 -12.19 6.79
CA GLY A 451 -11.90 -11.91 5.36
C GLY A 451 -12.28 -13.12 4.49
N ASP A 452 -12.47 -12.92 3.18
CA ASP A 452 -12.75 -13.99 2.20
C ASP A 452 -11.42 -14.62 1.70
N GLY A 453 -10.75 -15.32 2.61
CA GLY A 453 -9.39 -15.86 2.41
C GLY A 453 -8.31 -14.78 2.52
N CYS A 454 -7.06 -15.19 2.77
CA CYS A 454 -5.96 -14.23 2.96
C CYS A 454 -5.40 -13.77 1.62
N GLY A 455 -5.37 -12.47 1.39
CA GLY A 455 -4.60 -11.88 0.28
C GLY A 455 -5.24 -12.10 -1.09
N LYS A 456 -6.56 -12.35 -1.11
CA LYS A 456 -7.34 -12.51 -2.34
C LYS A 456 -7.48 -11.15 -3.03
N THR A 457 -7.12 -11.11 -4.31
CA THR A 457 -7.20 -9.88 -5.12
C THR A 457 -8.62 -9.31 -5.09
N GLY A 458 -8.75 -8.05 -4.69
CA GLY A 458 -10.03 -7.35 -4.63
C GLY A 458 -10.87 -7.60 -3.37
N LYS A 459 -10.43 -8.47 -2.46
CA LYS A 459 -11.08 -8.72 -1.15
C LYS A 459 -10.13 -8.28 -0.02
N PRO A 460 -10.25 -7.06 0.51
CA PRO A 460 -9.40 -6.60 1.61
C PRO A 460 -9.77 -7.30 2.92
N GLY A 461 -8.86 -7.34 3.88
CA GLY A 461 -9.18 -7.79 5.24
C GLY A 461 -10.19 -6.88 5.92
N VAL A 462 -11.03 -7.45 6.80
CA VAL A 462 -12.06 -6.75 7.56
C VAL A 462 -11.69 -6.73 9.05
N TYR A 463 -11.75 -5.55 9.63
CA TYR A 463 -11.29 -5.27 10.99
C TYR A 463 -12.43 -4.63 11.79
N THR A 464 -12.53 -4.95 13.07
CA THR A 464 -13.44 -4.24 13.99
C THR A 464 -12.91 -2.82 14.21
N LYS A 465 -13.70 -1.78 13.87
CA LYS A 465 -13.30 -0.37 13.95
C LYS A 465 -13.29 0.12 15.40
N VAL A 466 -12.11 0.20 16.01
CA VAL A 466 -11.94 0.40 17.46
C VAL A 466 -12.51 1.72 17.96
N VAL A 467 -12.46 2.77 17.15
CA VAL A 467 -13.02 4.10 17.45
C VAL A 467 -14.47 4.00 17.99
N ASN A 468 -15.29 3.12 17.40
CA ASN A 468 -16.68 2.93 17.79
C ASN A 468 -16.86 2.24 19.15
N TYR A 469 -15.78 1.66 19.71
CA TYR A 469 -15.79 0.91 20.98
C TYR A 469 -14.97 1.58 22.08
N VAL A 470 -14.27 2.69 21.81
CA VAL A 470 -13.38 3.37 22.79
C VAL A 470 -14.10 3.72 24.09
N ASN A 471 -15.36 4.17 24.01
CA ASN A 471 -16.16 4.48 25.20
C ASN A 471 -16.44 3.23 26.06
N TRP A 472 -16.80 2.12 25.41
CA TRP A 472 -17.01 0.84 26.09
C TRP A 472 -15.70 0.34 26.73
N ILE A 473 -14.59 0.42 25.99
CA ILE A 473 -13.26 0.03 26.49
C ILE A 473 -12.90 0.84 27.73
N ASN A 474 -13.00 2.16 27.65
CA ASN A 474 -12.65 3.06 28.75
C ASN A 474 -13.54 2.85 29.99
N THR A 475 -14.82 2.58 29.80
CA THR A 475 -15.76 2.30 30.89
C THR A 475 -15.34 1.05 31.67
N ILE A 476 -14.90 0.00 30.97
CA ILE A 476 -14.45 -1.24 31.59
C ILE A 476 -13.08 -1.07 32.26
N ILE A 477 -12.12 -0.43 31.59
CA ILE A 477 -10.75 -0.25 32.12
C ILE A 477 -10.77 0.64 33.39
N LYS A 478 -11.62 1.67 33.43
CA LYS A 478 -11.71 2.60 34.57
C LYS A 478 -12.53 2.06 35.74
N ARG A 479 -13.32 1.00 35.58
CA ARG A 479 -14.08 0.39 36.69
C ARG A 479 -13.11 -0.12 37.76
N LYS A 480 -12.98 0.61 38.87
CA LYS A 480 -12.37 0.09 40.10
C LYS A 480 -13.21 -1.10 40.58
N PRO A 481 -12.61 -2.21 41.03
CA PRO A 481 -13.37 -3.28 41.65
C PRO A 481 -14.11 -2.69 42.85
N LYS A 482 -15.43 -2.94 42.96
CA LYS A 482 -16.17 -2.66 44.19
C LYS A 482 -15.49 -3.47 45.29
N SER A 483 -15.02 -2.81 46.36
CA SER A 483 -14.65 -3.51 47.58
C SER A 483 -15.89 -4.26 48.06
N LYS A 484 -15.82 -5.60 48.07
CA LYS A 484 -16.76 -6.42 48.84
C LYS A 484 -16.16 -6.62 50.21
#